data_AF-A0A923STW9-F1
#
_entry.id   AF-A0A923STW9-F1
#
_cell.length_a   1.000
_cell.length_b   1.000
_cell.length_c   1.000
_cell.angle_alpha   90.00
_cell.angle_beta   90.00
_cell.angle_gamma   90.00
#
_symmetry.space_group_name_H-M   'P 1'
#
loop_
_entity.id
_entity.type
_entity.pdbx_description
1 polymer ?
#
loop_
_entity_poly.entity_id
_entity_poly.type
_entity_poly.pdbx_seq_one_letter_code
_entity_poly.pdbx_strand_id
1 'polypeptide(L)' 'MNLADELNNELNIPKDNSIQLGKDKEALEAFLAENVRPNTLQFDSLRDRFDYLIEHDFVDQKMLDSYSFAFIS' A
#
# COMPACT_ATOMS: atom_id res chain seq x y z
N MET A 1 -19.73 -5.41 1.85
CA MET A 1 -18.69 -5.50 2.89
C MET A 1 -17.61 -6.39 2.32
N ASN A 2 -16.34 -6.01 2.43
CA ASN A 2 -15.22 -6.88 2.03
C ASN A 2 -14.68 -7.64 3.26
N LEU A 3 -13.78 -8.60 3.04
CA LEU A 3 -13.23 -9.42 4.12
C LEU A 3 -12.45 -8.58 5.15
N ALA A 4 -11.74 -7.55 4.71
CA ALA A 4 -11.01 -6.66 5.61
C ALA A 4 -11.95 -5.90 6.56
N ASP A 5 -13.08 -5.39 6.05
CA ASP A 5 -14.10 -4.71 6.86
C ASP A 5 -14.71 -5.67 7.90
N GLU A 6 -15.01 -6.91 7.49
CA GLU A 6 -15.54 -7.96 8.36
C GLU A 6 -14.59 -8.26 9.52
N LEU A 7 -13.31 -8.48 9.22
CA LEU A 7 -12.27 -8.77 10.22
C LEU A 7 -12.00 -7.59 11.15
N ASN A 8 -11.98 -6.36 10.63
CA ASN A 8 -11.80 -5.16 11.45
C ASN A 8 -12.97 -4.97 12.42
N ASN A 9 -14.20 -5.23 11.98
CA ASN A 9 -15.38 -5.15 12.83
C ASN A 9 -15.36 -6.16 13.99
N GLU A 10 -14.64 -7.28 13.87
CA GLU A 10 -14.47 -8.25 14.98
C GLU A 10 -13.70 -7.67 16.19
N LEU A 11 -12.95 -6.57 16.02
CA LEU A 11 -12.34 -5.84 17.15
C LEU A 11 -13.38 -5.35 18.15
N ASN A 12 -14.58 -5.01 17.66
CA ASN A 12 -15.70 -4.54 18.49
C ASN A 12 -16.47 -5.69 19.17
N ILE A 13 -16.08 -6.94 18.94
CA ILE A 13 -16.68 -8.13 19.55
C ILE A 13 -15.64 -8.75 20.50
N PRO A 14 -15.75 -8.51 21.83
CA PRO A 14 -14.80 -9.07 22.77
C PRO A 14 -14.84 -10.60 22.80
N LYS A 15 -13.66 -11.21 22.89
CA LYS A 15 -13.48 -12.65 23.11
C LYS A 15 -12.68 -12.86 24.38
N ASP A 16 -13.17 -13.68 25.29
CA ASP A 16 -12.57 -13.90 26.62
C ASP A 16 -12.33 -12.59 27.40
N ASN A 17 -13.32 -11.68 27.35
CA ASN A 17 -13.26 -10.32 27.91
C ASN A 17 -12.10 -9.46 27.36
N SER A 18 -11.58 -9.78 26.19
CA SER A 18 -10.46 -9.08 25.56
C SER A 18 -10.78 -8.65 24.12
N ILE A 19 -10.14 -7.58 23.67
CA ILE A 19 -10.21 -7.12 22.27
C ILE A 19 -9.40 -8.09 21.41
N GLN A 20 -9.94 -8.44 20.24
CA GLN A 20 -9.32 -9.39 19.32
C GLN A 20 -8.22 -8.76 18.45
N LEU A 21 -7.15 -8.20 19.03
CA LEU A 21 -6.09 -7.47 18.29
C LEU A 21 -5.46 -8.22 17.10
N GLY A 22 -5.50 -9.55 17.10
CA GLY A 22 -5.05 -10.36 15.95
C GLY A 22 -5.87 -10.12 14.69
N LYS A 23 -7.15 -9.76 14.83
CA LYS A 23 -8.08 -9.53 13.73
C LYS A 23 -7.75 -8.28 12.92
N ASP A 24 -7.14 -7.27 13.55
CA ASP A 24 -6.62 -6.10 12.85
C ASP A 24 -5.52 -6.48 11.84
N LYS A 25 -4.64 -7.41 12.23
CA LYS A 25 -3.59 -7.92 11.33
C LYS A 25 -4.17 -8.75 10.19
N GLU A 26 -5.16 -9.60 10.48
CA GLU A 26 -5.87 -10.37 9.45
C GLU A 26 -6.57 -9.43 8.46
N ALA A 27 -7.23 -8.37 8.95
CA ALA A 27 -7.87 -7.35 8.13
C ALA A 27 -6.87 -6.61 7.23
N LEU A 28 -5.70 -6.25 7.76
CA LEU A 28 -4.63 -5.62 6.99
C LEU A 28 -4.16 -6.52 5.84
N GLU A 29 -3.90 -7.80 6.10
CA GLU A 29 -3.47 -8.74 5.06
C GLU A 29 -4.55 -8.93 3.99
N ALA A 30 -5.82 -9.05 4.39
CA ALA A 30 -6.94 -9.12 3.45
C ALA A 30 -7.03 -7.86 2.58
N PHE A 31 -6.91 -6.67 3.18
CA PHE A 31 -6.95 -5.41 2.45
C PHE A 31 -5.79 -5.26 1.47
N LEU A 32 -4.58 -5.66 1.88
CA LEU A 32 -3.41 -5.65 1.01
C LEU A 32 -3.60 -6.61 -0.17
N ALA A 33 -4.11 -7.81 0.06
CA ALA A 33 -4.26 -8.84 -0.96
C ALA A 33 -5.41 -8.54 -1.94
N GLU A 34 -6.56 -8.09 -1.44
CA GLU A 34 -7.79 -7.96 -2.24
C GLU A 34 -7.93 -6.58 -2.88
N ASN A 35 -7.33 -5.54 -2.29
CA ASN A 35 -7.49 -4.17 -2.76
C ASN A 35 -6.17 -3.52 -3.17
N VAL A 36 -5.17 -3.46 -2.28
CA VAL A 36 -3.95 -2.67 -2.58
C VAL A 36 -3.13 -3.31 -3.70
N ARG A 37 -2.71 -4.57 -3.55
CA ARG A 37 -1.86 -5.26 -4.54
C ARG A 37 -2.45 -5.30 -5.96
N PRO A 38 -3.72 -5.71 -6.19
CA PRO A 38 -4.27 -5.76 -7.55
C PRO A 38 -4.50 -4.39 -8.18
N ASN A 39 -4.66 -3.33 -7.39
CA ASN A 39 -4.85 -1.96 -7.88
C ASN A 39 -3.57 -1.11 -7.85
N THR A 40 -2.43 -1.69 -7.47
CA THR A 40 -1.13 -1.02 -7.50
C THR A 40 -0.45 -1.27 -8.83
N LEU A 41 -0.18 -0.20 -9.58
CA LEU A 41 0.63 -0.27 -10.80
C LEU A 41 2.06 -0.72 -10.45
N GLN A 42 2.47 -1.86 -11.00
CA GLN A 42 3.80 -2.44 -10.80
C GLN A 42 4.76 -1.99 -11.90
N PHE A 43 6.04 -1.90 -11.55
CA PHE A 43 7.13 -1.52 -12.46
C PHE A 43 8.29 -2.49 -12.29
N ASP A 44 9.01 -2.78 -13.38
CA ASP A 44 10.15 -3.71 -13.37
C ASP A 44 11.37 -3.13 -12.62
N SER A 45 11.47 -1.80 -12.55
CA SER A 45 12.48 -1.11 -11.77
C SER A 45 11.98 0.22 -11.19
N LEU A 46 12.73 0.76 -10.22
CA LEU A 46 12.46 2.10 -9.70
C LEU A 46 12.62 3.17 -10.80
N ARG A 47 13.49 2.92 -11.80
CA ARG A 47 13.71 3.84 -12.91
C ARG A 47 12.46 3.93 -13.78
N ASP A 48 11.90 2.78 -14.17
CA ASP A 48 10.67 2.72 -14.97
C ASP A 48 9.49 3.40 -14.25
N ARG A 49 9.42 3.24 -12.92
CA ARG A 49 8.43 3.93 -12.10
C ARG A 49 8.56 5.45 -12.19
N PHE A 50 9.77 6.00 -12.02
CA PHE A 50 9.95 7.45 -12.07
C PHE A 50 9.79 8.01 -13.49
N ASP A 51 10.24 7.29 -14.51
CA ASP A 51 10.03 7.67 -15.91
C ASP A 51 8.52 7.78 -16.21
N TYR A 52 7.71 6.79 -15.79
CA TYR A 52 6.25 6.85 -15.89
C TYR A 52 5.64 8.03 -15.12
N LEU A 53 6.06 8.24 -13.87
CA LEU A 53 5.51 9.31 -13.04
C LEU A 53 5.83 10.71 -13.58
N ILE A 54 6.99 10.89 -14.23
CA ILE A 54 7.36 12.15 -14.89
C ILE A 54 6.57 12.33 -16.19
N GLU A 55 6.51 11.30 -17.04
CA GLU A 55 5.79 11.36 -18.33
C GLU A 55 4.31 11.73 -18.15
N HIS A 56 3.71 11.29 -17.04
CA HIS A 56 2.31 11.55 -16.70
C HIS A 56 2.10 12.73 -15.73
N ASP A 57 3.10 13.59 -15.55
CA ASP A 57 3.02 14.81 -14.73
C ASP A 57 2.66 14.57 -13.24
N PHE A 58 2.88 13.35 -12.71
CA PHE A 58 2.72 13.05 -11.29
C PHE A 58 3.92 13.52 -10.44
N VAL A 59 5.10 13.61 -11.06
CA VAL A 59 6.36 14.05 -10.42
C VAL A 59 7.07 15.04 -11.33
N ASP A 60 7.56 16.15 -10.76
CA ASP A 60 8.36 17.12 -11.49
C ASP A 60 9.78 16.58 -11.74
N GLN A 61 10.15 16.51 -13.01
CA GLN A 61 11.48 16.09 -13.47
C GLN A 61 12.61 16.91 -12.81
N LYS A 62 12.43 18.22 -12.62
CA LYS A 62 13.48 19.09 -12.05
C LYS A 62 13.81 18.72 -10.60
N MET A 63 12.84 18.19 -9.86
CA MET A 63 13.05 17.71 -8.51
C MET A 63 13.93 16.44 -8.52
N LEU A 64 13.65 15.52 -9.45
CA LEU A 64 14.44 14.30 -9.61
C LEU A 64 15.87 14.61 -10.06
N ASP A 65 16.03 15.52 -11.02
CA ASP A 65 17.33 15.94 -11.57
C ASP A 65 18.25 16.61 -10.54
N SER A 66 17.70 17.09 -9.42
CA SER A 66 18.47 17.65 -8.31
C SER A 66 19.29 16.61 -7.55
N TYR A 67 19.06 15.31 -7.79
CA TYR A 67 19.76 14.22 -7.14
C TYR A 67 20.27 13.21 -8.17
N SER A 68 21.42 12.60 -7.88
CA SER A 68 21.87 11.46 -8.68
C SER A 68 20.91 10.28 -8.48
N PHE A 69 20.57 9.54 -9.54
CA PHE A 69 19.65 8.41 -9.40
C PHE A 69 20.15 7.33 -8.42
N ALA A 70 21.47 7.15 -8.31
CA ALA A 70 22.09 6.25 -7.33
C ALA A 70 21.82 6.62 -5.86
N PHE A 71 21.45 7.87 -5.57
CA PHE A 71 21.01 8.29 -4.23
C PHE A 71 19.53 7.94 -3.98
N ILE A 72 18.73 7.85 -5.04
CA ILE A 72 17.29 7.61 -4.99
C ILE A 72 16.98 6.10 -4.96
N SER A 73 17.77 5.31 -5.70
CA SER A 73 17.66 3.85 -5.83
C SER A 73 18.24 3.11 -4.63
#